data_AF-A0A7G2JZ76-F1
#
_entry.id   AF-A0A7G2JZ76-F1
#
_cell.length_a   1.000
_cell.length_b   1.000
_cell.length_c   1.000
_cell.angle_alpha   90.00
_cell.angle_beta   90.00
_cell.angle_gamma   90.00
#
_symmetry.space_group_name_H-M   'P 1'
#
loop_
_entity.id
_entity.type
_entity.pdbx_description
1 polymer ?
#
loop_
_entity_poly.entity_id
_entity_poly.type
_entity_poly.pdbx_seq_one_letter_code
_entity_poly.pdbx_strand_id
1 'polypeptide(L)' 'GLESYALFPDLFNQPDIVLQDNDRFYFIKNFEKQRILGVIKHLSKFNEIFVLSAREINIKEVEKMKGKLAVIK' A
#
# COMPACT_ATOMS: atom_id res chain seq x y z
N GLY A 1 6.58 2.53 16.08
CA GLY A 1 5.99 3.62 16.89
C GLY A 1 6.15 4.99 16.25
N LEU A 2 7.38 5.42 15.93
CA LEU A 2 7.65 6.60 15.08
C LEU A 2 8.41 6.20 13.81
N GLU A 3 9.33 5.24 13.94
CA GLU A 3 10.13 4.66 12.85
C GLU A 3 9.26 4.11 11.71
N SER A 4 8.13 3.47 12.03
CA SER A 4 7.19 2.95 11.03
C SER A 4 6.54 4.08 10.20
N TYR A 5 6.33 5.26 10.78
CA TYR A 5 5.77 6.42 10.08
C TYR A 5 6.79 7.05 9.13
N ALA A 6 8.07 7.01 9.47
CA ALA A 6 9.15 7.54 8.63
C ALA A 6 9.26 6.80 7.28
N LEU A 7 8.67 5.61 7.17
CA LEU A 7 8.67 4.76 5.97
C LEU A 7 7.49 5.04 5.01
N PHE A 8 6.49 5.78 5.48
CA PHE A 8 5.30 6.08 4.67
C PHE A 8 5.61 6.92 3.43
N PRO A 9 6.51 7.92 3.46
CA PRO A 9 6.91 8.63 2.24
C PRO A 9 7.38 7.68 1.14
N ASP A 10 8.22 6.70 1.46
CA ASP A 10 8.73 5.73 0.47
C ASP A 10 7.63 4.80 -0.05
N LEU A 11 6.72 4.38 0.83
CA LEU A 11 5.55 3.58 0.46
C LEU A 11 4.68 4.27 -0.58
N PHE A 12 4.45 5.58 -0.44
CA PHE A 12 3.57 6.34 -1.33
C PHE A 12 4.26 6.79 -2.61
N ASN A 13 5.54 7.17 -2.52
CA ASN A 13 6.29 7.70 -3.66
C ASN A 13 6.87 6.60 -4.55
N GLN A 14 7.25 5.45 -3.98
CA GLN A 14 7.95 4.38 -4.69
C GLN A 14 7.52 2.99 -4.19
N PRO A 15 6.23 2.61 -4.28
CA PRO A 15 5.79 1.26 -3.92
C PRO A 15 6.47 0.20 -4.78
N ASP A 16 6.79 -0.96 -4.22
CA ASP A 16 7.33 -2.09 -5.00
C ASP A 16 6.23 -2.86 -5.72
N ILE A 17 5.03 -2.89 -5.13
CA ILE A 17 3.86 -3.54 -5.69
C ILE A 17 2.66 -2.61 -5.50
N VAL A 18 1.89 -2.42 -6.56
CA VAL A 18 0.61 -1.73 -6.51
C VAL A 18 -0.49 -2.70 -6.94
N LEU A 19 -1.47 -2.92 -6.09
CA LEU A 19 -2.66 -3.71 -6.40
C LEU A 19 -3.89 -2.81 -6.41
N GLN A 20 -4.91 -3.20 -7.17
CA GLN A 20 -6.18 -2.48 -7.24
C GLN A 20 -7.37 -3.38 -6.89
N ASP A 21 -8.30 -2.81 -6.14
CA ASP A 21 -9.64 -3.33 -5.90
C ASP A 21 -10.65 -2.20 -6.04
N ASN A 22 -11.40 -2.17 -7.15
CA ASN A 22 -12.37 -1.11 -7.45
C ASN A 22 -11.73 0.29 -7.37
N ASP A 23 -12.18 1.12 -6.42
CA ASP A 23 -11.73 2.50 -6.16
C ASP A 23 -10.56 2.59 -5.17
N ARG A 24 -10.02 1.45 -4.72
CA ARG A 24 -8.93 1.37 -3.75
C ARG A 24 -7.66 0.83 -4.40
N PHE A 25 -6.56 1.40 -3.96
CA PHE A 25 -5.22 0.98 -4.27
C PHE A 25 -4.52 0.48 -3.02
N TYR A 26 -3.75 -0.59 -3.19
CA TYR A 26 -2.98 -1.23 -2.14
C TYR A 26 -1.52 -1.12 -2.54
N PHE A 27 -0.82 -0.19 -1.91
CA PHE A 27 0.60 0.03 -2.13
C PHE A 27 1.36 -0.82 -1.14
N ILE A 28 2.32 -1.60 -1.62
CA ILE A 28 3.14 -2.47 -0.78
C ILE A 28 4.59 -2.09 -1.01
N LYS A 29 5.30 -1.80 0.09
CA LYS A 29 6.74 -1.57 0.10
C LYS A 29 7.41 -2.61 0.98
N ASN A 30 8.45 -3.24 0.43
CA ASN A 30 9.29 -4.19 1.12
C ASN A 30 10.53 -3.47 1.65
N PHE A 31 10.70 -3.50 2.96
CA PHE A 31 11.92 -3.12 3.64
C PHE A 31 12.64 -4.41 4.08
N GLU A 32 13.92 -4.33 4.43
CA GLU A 32 14.73 -5.51 4.78
C GLU A 32 14.08 -6.37 5.88
N LYS A 33 13.47 -5.73 6.88
CA LYS A 33 12.92 -6.42 8.07
C LYS A 33 11.40 -6.48 8.12
N GLN A 34 10.70 -5.69 7.31
CA GLN A 34 9.24 -5.56 7.38
C GLN A 34 8.64 -5.18 6.04
N ARG A 35 7.34 -5.40 5.87
CA ARG A 35 6.61 -4.98 4.68
C ARG A 35 5.45 -4.12 5.11
N ILE A 36 5.32 -2.96 4.50
CA ILE A 36 4.25 -2.03 4.82
C ILE A 36 3.23 -2.05 3.68
N LEU A 37 1.96 -2.14 4.06
CA LEU A 37 0.81 -1.98 3.19
C LEU A 37 0.15 -0.64 3.49
N GLY A 38 -0.03 0.17 2.45
CA GLY A 38 -0.87 1.36 2.46
C GLY A 38 -2.13 1.12 1.65
N VAL A 39 -3.29 1.36 2.22
CA VAL A 39 -4.58 1.33 1.51
C VAL A 39 -5.00 2.77 1.22
N ILE A 40 -5.22 3.04 -0.05
CA ILE A 40 -5.38 4.39 -0.57
C ILE A 40 -6.65 4.45 -1.40
N LYS A 41 -7.35 5.57 -1.34
CA LYS A 41 -8.49 5.88 -2.20
C LYS A 41 -8.30 7.25 -2.83
N HIS A 42 -8.56 7.36 -4.13
CA HIS A 42 -8.60 8.66 -4.81
C HIS A 42 -9.96 9.32 -4.58
N LEU A 43 -9.96 10.55 -4.05
CA LEU A 43 -11.15 11.37 -3.86
C LEU A 43 -11.25 12.38 -5.00
N SER A 44 -11.85 11.95 -6.12
CA SER A 44 -11.94 12.73 -7.37
C SER A 44 -12.56 14.12 -7.18
N LYS A 45 -13.54 14.27 -6.27
CA LYS A 45 -14.18 15.55 -5.98
C LYS A 45 -13.20 16.61 -5.45
N PHE A 46 -12.17 16.19 -4.73
CA PHE A 46 -11.20 17.07 -4.09
C PHE A 46 -9.84 17.01 -4.79
N ASN A 47 -9.68 16.13 -5.79
CA ASN A 47 -8.40 15.82 -6.43
C ASN A 47 -7.31 15.44 -5.39
N GLU A 48 -7.72 14.66 -4.39
CA GLU A 48 -6.88 14.29 -3.25
C GLU A 48 -6.70 12.79 -3.13
N ILE A 49 -5.55 12.39 -2.60
CA ILE A 49 -5.25 11.01 -2.22
C ILE A 49 -5.57 10.84 -0.74
N PHE A 50 -6.49 9.94 -0.42
CA PHE A 50 -6.86 9.63 0.95
C PHE A 50 -6.27 8.30 1.41
N VAL A 51 -5.43 8.35 2.44
CA VAL A 51 -4.87 7.16 3.08
C VAL A 51 -5.88 6.61 4.07
N LEU A 52 -6.48 5.47 3.73
CA LEU A 52 -7.47 4.79 4.58
C LEU A 52 -6.80 4.07 5.75
N SER A 53 -5.68 3.40 5.49
CA SER A 53 -4.91 2.71 6.53
C SER A 53 -3.49 2.44 6.06
N ALA A 54 -2.59 2.31 7.02
CA ALA A 54 -1.24 1.82 6.78
C ALA A 54 -0.84 0.87 7.92
N ARG A 55 -0.34 -0.31 7.56
CA ARG A 55 0.03 -1.34 8.54
C ARG A 55 1.15 -2.22 8.03
N GLU A 56 1.86 -2.84 8.95
CA GLU A 56 2.78 -3.92 8.63
C GLU A 56 2.00 -5.19 8.21
N ILE A 57 2.52 -5.90 7.23
CA ILE A 57 1.98 -7.18 6.74
C ILE A 57 3.10 -8.20 6.53
N ASN A 58 2.75 -9.49 6.58
CA ASN A 58 3.70 -10.55 6.28
C ASN A 58 3.65 -10.99 4.81
N ILE A 59 4.63 -11.81 4.40
CA ILE A 59 4.72 -12.30 3.02
C ILE A 59 3.52 -13.16 2.59
N LYS A 60 2.92 -13.92 3.52
CA LYS A 60 1.74 -14.76 3.20
C LYS A 60 0.53 -13.90 2.87
N GLU A 61 0.36 -12.76 3.53
CA GLU A 61 -0.68 -11.79 3.20
C GLU A 61 -0.44 -11.16 1.82
N VAL A 62 0.80 -10.79 1.48
CA VAL A 62 1.15 -10.24 0.16
C VAL A 62 0.75 -11.22 -0.95
N GLU A 63 1.16 -12.48 -0.84
CA GLU A 63 0.88 -13.50 -1.87
C GLU A 63 -0.63 -13.80 -1.97
N LYS A 64 -1.34 -13.83 -0.84
CA LYS A 64 -2.80 -13.95 -0.82
C LYS A 64 -3.48 -12.79 -1.52
N MET A 65 -2.97 -11.56 -1.38
CA MET A 65 -3.53 -10.37 -2.04
C MET A 65 -3.25 -10.39 -3.54
N LYS A 66 -2.02 -10.72 -3.97
CA LYS A 66 -1.68 -10.86 -5.40
C LYS A 66 -2.55 -11.88 -6.14
N GLY A 67 -2.94 -12.97 -5.47
CA GLY A 67 -3.82 -13.98 -6.07
C GLY A 67 -5.30 -13.55 -6.18
N LYS A 68 -5.70 -12.45 -5.53
CA LYS A 68 -7.09 -11.97 -5.47
C LYS A 68 -7.31 -10.63 -6.17
N LEU A 69 -6.28 -9.80 -6.23
CA LEU A 69 -6.36 -8.43 -6.71
C LEU A 69 -5.61 -8.26 -8.03
N ALA A 70 -6.06 -7.30 -8.83
CA ALA A 70 -5.37 -6.95 -10.06
C ALA A 70 -4.04 -6.26 -9.71
N VAL A 71 -2.94 -6.77 -10.27
CA VAL A 71 -1.62 -6.13 -10.17
C VAL A 71 -1.55 -5.02 -11.20
N ILE A 72 -1.30 -3.79 -10.76
CA ILE A 72 -0.98 -2.68 -11.66
C ILE A 72 0.51 -2.75 -11.96
N LYS A 73 0.85 -2.79 -13.24
CA LYS A 73 2.23 -2.74 -13.75
C LYS A 73 2.62 -1.32 -14.11
#